data_AF-A0A9N8HS90-F1
#
_entry.id   AF-A0A9N8HS90-F1
#
_cell.length_a   1.000
_cell.length_b   1.000
_cell.length_c   1.000
_cell.angle_alpha   90.00
_cell.angle_beta   90.00
_cell.angle_gamma   90.00
#
_symmetry.space_group_name_H-M   'P 1'
#
loop_
_entity.id
_entity.type
_entity.pdbx_description
1 polymer ?
#
loop_
_entity_poly.entity_id
_entity_poly.type
_entity_poly.pdbx_seq_one_letter_code
_entity_poly.pdbx_strand_id
1 'polypeptide(L)'
;MMTPNEDQDGYALITGENGIAPNQPLPHASRNFKISSVSVGLLIGFLVQEATLAANVVILEVWGNEFAHTSRKEIVLFSLLWSFVTSAIAIILLGFLRSLITAFYQTLPMDGRTQQQTENIHKNMLESLEVLFVVGALIGVSFAWVITDLFLGMQPQINFSIITLGLALLWCKIVVSCRAQTEELEEEETGSQEKPLLVV
;
A
#
# COMPACT_ATOMS: atom_id res chain seq x y z
N MET A 1 -8.76 12.96 -73.37
CA MET A 1 -9.78 13.52 -72.47
C MET A 1 -9.31 13.23 -71.05
N MET A 2 -8.54 14.15 -70.45
CA MET A 2 -9.00 15.28 -69.61
C MET A 2 -9.58 14.83 -68.26
N THR A 3 -8.73 15.02 -67.24
CA THR A 3 -8.88 15.07 -65.76
C THR A 3 -10.00 16.03 -65.30
N PRO A 4 -10.48 16.14 -64.02
CA PRO A 4 -9.76 16.23 -62.70
C PRO A 4 -10.43 15.42 -61.54
N ASN A 5 -9.82 15.07 -60.39
CA ASN A 5 -9.17 15.78 -59.24
C ASN A 5 -10.14 15.96 -58.04
N GLU A 6 -9.57 15.94 -56.81
CA GLU A 6 -10.16 16.38 -55.51
C GLU A 6 -11.22 15.40 -54.93
N ASP A 7 -11.07 14.74 -53.77
CA ASP A 7 -10.63 15.23 -52.47
C ASP A 7 -9.75 14.20 -51.74
N GLN A 8 -8.47 14.54 -51.61
CA GLN A 8 -7.51 13.85 -50.75
C GLN A 8 -7.24 14.79 -49.58
N ASP A 9 -8.25 14.95 -48.71
CA ASP A 9 -8.13 15.68 -47.46
C ASP A 9 -7.21 14.89 -46.52
N GLY A 10 -5.90 15.11 -46.70
CA GLY A 10 -5.23 16.05 -45.82
C GLY A 10 -5.42 15.87 -44.33
N TYR A 11 -5.50 14.65 -43.81
CA TYR A 11 -5.10 14.39 -42.43
C TYR A 11 -3.58 14.56 -42.38
N ALA A 12 -3.18 15.83 -42.26
CA ALA A 12 -1.86 16.23 -41.83
C ALA A 12 -1.57 15.46 -40.53
N LEU A 13 -0.82 14.39 -40.70
CA LEU A 13 -0.14 13.66 -39.67
C LEU A 13 0.75 14.71 -38.99
N ILE A 14 0.25 15.30 -37.90
CA ILE A 14 1.06 16.09 -36.98
C ILE A 14 1.97 15.07 -36.28
N THR A 15 2.97 14.57 -37.01
CA THR A 15 4.22 14.08 -36.42
C THR A 15 4.94 15.32 -35.91
N GLY A 16 4.41 15.88 -34.83
CA GLY A 16 5.17 16.73 -33.95
C GLY A 16 6.24 15.84 -33.31
N GLU A 17 7.35 15.67 -34.02
CA GLU A 17 8.69 15.46 -33.46
C GLU A 17 9.06 16.67 -32.58
N ASN A 18 8.22 16.98 -31.59
CA ASN A 18 8.74 17.56 -30.38
C ASN A 18 9.48 16.40 -29.74
N GLY A 19 10.81 16.44 -29.82
CA GLY A 19 11.68 15.65 -28.98
C GLY A 19 11.32 15.90 -27.52
N ILE A 20 10.30 15.20 -27.06
CA ILE A 20 10.02 14.97 -25.65
C ILE A 20 11.23 14.17 -25.21
N ALA A 21 12.19 14.86 -24.61
CA ALA A 21 13.34 14.23 -23.99
C ALA A 21 12.82 13.04 -23.16
N PRO A 22 13.13 11.78 -23.51
CA PRO A 22 12.45 10.60 -22.97
C PRO A 22 12.79 10.30 -21.50
N ASN A 23 13.40 11.24 -20.78
CA ASN A 23 14.06 10.99 -19.49
C ASN A 23 13.72 12.03 -18.42
N GLN A 24 12.49 12.55 -18.37
CA GLN A 24 12.01 13.16 -17.13
C GLN A 24 11.23 12.13 -16.32
N PRO A 25 11.83 11.51 -15.28
CA PRO A 25 11.16 10.54 -14.43
C PRO A 25 9.98 11.24 -13.77
N LEU A 26 8.76 10.73 -13.99
CA LEU A 26 7.48 11.34 -13.59
C LEU A 26 7.34 11.32 -12.04
N PRO A 27 7.84 12.34 -11.30
CA PRO A 27 8.07 12.21 -9.85
C PRO A 27 6.80 12.48 -9.04
N HIS A 28 5.80 13.11 -9.66
CA HIS A 28 4.57 13.54 -8.99
C HIS A 28 3.52 12.42 -8.91
N ALA A 29 3.44 11.53 -9.91
CA ALA A 29 2.46 10.44 -9.89
C ALA A 29 2.78 9.39 -8.82
N SER A 30 4.06 9.05 -8.65
CA SER A 30 4.51 8.05 -7.66
C SER A 30 4.25 8.50 -6.23
N ARG A 31 4.44 9.79 -5.93
CA ARG A 31 4.17 10.36 -4.60
C ARG A 31 2.69 10.28 -4.23
N ASN A 32 1.79 10.64 -5.14
CA ASN A 32 0.35 10.60 -4.88
C ASN A 32 -0.15 9.17 -4.65
N PHE A 33 0.40 8.21 -5.40
CA PHE A 33 0.12 6.79 -5.22
C PHE A 33 0.58 6.29 -3.83
N LYS A 34 1.80 6.64 -3.42
CA LYS A 34 2.33 6.29 -2.08
C LYS A 34 1.45 6.84 -0.96
N ILE A 35 1.04 8.11 -1.05
CA ILE A 35 0.16 8.74 -0.05
C ILE A 35 -1.20 8.03 -0.03
N SER A 36 -1.80 7.77 -1.20
CA SER A 36 -3.09 7.09 -1.29
C SER A 36 -3.04 5.70 -0.66
N SER A 37 -2.00 4.92 -0.94
CA SER A 37 -1.79 3.60 -0.33
C SER A 37 -1.73 3.65 1.19
N VAL A 38 -0.96 4.60 1.75
CA VAL A 38 -0.86 4.78 3.21
C VAL A 38 -2.21 5.19 3.80
N SER A 39 -2.93 6.11 3.14
CA SER A 39 -4.26 6.54 3.58
C SER A 39 -5.28 5.40 3.58
N VAL A 40 -5.26 4.54 2.56
CA VAL A 40 -6.14 3.35 2.50
C VAL A 40 -5.80 2.37 3.61
N GLY A 41 -4.51 2.09 3.83
CA GLY A 41 -4.06 1.25 4.95
C GLY A 41 -4.50 1.81 6.30
N LEU A 42 -4.32 3.12 6.53
CA LEU A 42 -4.73 3.80 7.75
C LEU A 42 -6.25 3.69 7.98
N LEU A 43 -7.06 3.94 6.95
CA LEU A 43 -8.50 3.86 7.04
C LEU A 43 -8.97 2.43 7.35
N ILE A 44 -8.36 1.42 6.73
CA ILE A 44 -8.66 0.01 7.02
C ILE A 44 -8.26 -0.33 8.46
N GLY A 45 -7.06 0.05 8.90
CA GLY A 45 -6.61 -0.20 10.27
C GLY A 45 -7.54 0.42 11.31
N PHE A 46 -8.00 1.65 11.05
CA PHE A 46 -8.98 2.34 11.88
C PHE A 46 -10.32 1.58 11.94
N LEU A 47 -10.87 1.17 10.79
CA LEU A 47 -12.15 0.44 10.72
C LEU A 47 -12.08 -0.92 11.42
N VAL A 48 -10.97 -1.65 11.31
CA VAL A 48 -10.76 -2.92 12.00
C VAL A 48 -10.76 -2.74 13.52
N GLN A 49 -10.17 -1.65 14.01
CA GLN A 49 -10.16 -1.34 15.44
C GLN A 49 -11.56 -0.94 15.94
N GLU A 50 -12.29 -0.11 15.20
CA GLU A 50 -13.69 0.23 15.53
C GLU A 50 -14.58 -1.02 15.57
N ALA A 51 -14.40 -1.95 14.62
CA ALA A 51 -15.10 -3.24 14.64
C ALA A 51 -14.74 -4.08 15.87
N THR A 52 -13.48 -4.00 16.34
CA THR A 52 -13.02 -4.66 17.57
C THR A 52 -13.67 -4.04 18.80
N LEU A 53 -13.74 -2.71 18.86
CA LEU A 53 -14.41 -2.00 19.94
C LEU A 53 -15.90 -2.35 19.98
N ALA A 54 -16.57 -2.35 18.82
CA ALA A 54 -17.97 -2.73 18.70
C ALA A 54 -18.20 -4.18 19.14
N ALA A 55 -17.35 -5.12 18.73
CA ALA A 55 -17.43 -6.50 19.18
C ALA A 55 -17.27 -6.62 20.70
N ASN A 56 -16.31 -5.90 21.30
CA ASN A 56 -16.12 -5.87 22.74
C ASN A 56 -17.36 -5.31 23.47
N VAL A 57 -17.98 -4.25 22.95
CA VAL A 57 -19.22 -3.69 23.51
C VAL A 57 -20.36 -4.69 23.43
N VAL A 58 -20.56 -5.33 22.26
CA VAL A 58 -21.60 -6.36 22.08
C VAL A 58 -21.39 -7.52 23.04
N ILE A 59 -20.14 -7.96 23.24
CA ILE A 59 -19.78 -9.01 24.20
C ILE A 59 -20.13 -8.61 25.62
N LEU A 60 -19.79 -7.38 26.03
CA LEU A 60 -20.11 -6.88 27.37
C LEU A 60 -21.63 -6.76 27.57
N GLU A 61 -22.36 -6.33 26.55
CA GLU A 61 -23.81 -6.20 26.60
C GLU A 61 -24.52 -7.55 26.63
N VAL A 62 -24.09 -8.49 25.78
CA VAL A 62 -24.69 -9.84 25.66
C VAL A 62 -24.35 -10.72 26.85
N TRP A 63 -23.10 -10.72 27.32
CA TRP A 63 -22.70 -11.57 28.45
C TRP A 63 -22.96 -10.95 29.82
N GLY A 64 -23.10 -9.63 29.92
CA GLY A 64 -23.51 -8.91 31.13
C GLY A 64 -22.98 -9.52 32.44
N ASN A 65 -23.88 -10.13 33.21
CA ASN A 65 -23.60 -10.74 34.52
C ASN A 65 -22.93 -12.12 34.47
N GLU A 66 -23.06 -12.87 33.36
CA GLU A 66 -22.42 -14.19 33.20
C GLU A 66 -20.92 -14.08 32.91
N PHE A 67 -20.45 -12.89 32.51
CA PHE A 67 -19.02 -12.65 32.28
C PHE A 67 -18.18 -12.87 33.54
N ALA A 68 -18.75 -12.64 34.73
CA ALA A 68 -18.08 -12.89 36.01
C ALA A 68 -17.77 -14.38 36.27
N HIS A 69 -18.52 -15.29 35.63
CA HIS A 69 -18.31 -16.74 35.72
C HIS A 69 -17.56 -17.32 34.52
N THR A 70 -17.29 -16.51 33.50
CA THR A 70 -16.58 -16.94 32.30
C THR A 70 -15.16 -17.35 32.66
N SER A 71 -14.73 -18.49 32.16
CA SER A 71 -13.41 -19.04 32.46
C SER A 71 -12.33 -18.21 31.76
N ARG A 72 -11.16 -18.05 32.41
CA ARG A 72 -9.98 -17.39 31.78
C ARG A 72 -9.63 -18.00 30.41
N LYS A 73 -9.97 -19.28 30.19
CA LYS A 73 -9.74 -19.98 28.93
C LYS A 73 -10.60 -19.45 27.79
N GLU A 74 -11.86 -19.11 28.05
CA GLU A 74 -12.77 -18.57 27.04
C GLU A 74 -12.34 -17.17 26.59
N ILE A 75 -11.89 -16.32 27.52
CA ILE A 75 -11.37 -14.98 27.21
C ILE A 75 -10.14 -15.10 26.28
N VAL A 76 -9.21 -16.01 26.60
CA VAL A 76 -8.02 -16.25 25.77
C VAL A 76 -8.40 -16.80 24.40
N LEU A 77 -9.32 -17.77 24.33
CA LEU A 77 -9.76 -18.37 23.07
C LEU A 77 -10.49 -17.36 22.19
N PHE A 78 -11.31 -16.49 22.79
CA PHE A 78 -11.97 -15.39 22.10
C PHE A 78 -10.95 -14.40 21.53
N SER A 79 -9.97 -13.97 22.33
CA SER A 79 -8.89 -13.07 21.87
C SER A 79 -8.06 -13.67 20.73
N LEU A 80 -7.76 -14.97 20.80
CA LEU A 80 -7.06 -15.69 19.72
C LEU A 80 -7.91 -15.77 18.45
N LEU A 81 -9.18 -16.13 18.58
CA LEU A 81 -10.11 -16.21 17.44
C LEU A 81 -10.29 -14.84 16.79
N TRP A 82 -10.44 -13.78 17.59
CA TRP A 82 -10.54 -12.41 17.10
C TRP A 82 -9.27 -12.00 16.34
N SER A 83 -8.10 -12.26 16.92
CA SER A 83 -6.80 -11.97 16.29
C SER A 83 -6.63 -12.73 14.97
N PHE A 84 -7.14 -13.97 14.88
CA PHE A 84 -7.17 -14.74 13.64
C PHE A 84 -8.09 -14.11 12.59
N VAL A 85 -9.30 -13.70 12.98
CA VAL A 85 -10.27 -13.05 12.09
C VAL A 85 -9.73 -11.73 11.55
N THR A 86 -9.16 -10.87 12.40
CA THR A 86 -8.58 -9.58 11.97
C THR A 86 -7.40 -9.79 11.01
N SER A 87 -6.54 -10.78 11.29
CA SER A 87 -5.44 -11.16 10.40
C SER A 87 -5.96 -11.67 9.05
N ALA A 88 -6.99 -12.51 9.05
CA ALA A 88 -7.60 -13.02 7.82
C ALA A 88 -8.22 -11.89 6.99
N ILE A 89 -8.93 -10.94 7.61
CA ILE A 89 -9.49 -9.76 6.95
C ILE A 89 -8.36 -8.92 6.32
N ALA A 90 -7.27 -8.68 7.04
CA ALA A 90 -6.13 -7.92 6.52
C ALA A 90 -5.52 -8.59 5.28
N ILE A 91 -5.34 -9.92 5.29
CA ILE A 91 -4.82 -10.68 4.15
C ILE A 91 -5.78 -10.62 2.95
N ILE A 92 -7.09 -10.77 3.18
CA ILE A 92 -8.10 -10.68 2.11
C ILE A 92 -8.09 -9.29 1.47
N LEU A 93 -8.04 -8.24 2.28
CA LEU A 93 -7.98 -6.86 1.79
C LEU A 93 -6.71 -6.58 0.99
N LEU A 94 -5.55 -7.10 1.45
CA LEU A 94 -4.30 -7.01 0.71
C LEU A 94 -4.41 -7.71 -0.65
N GLY A 95 -4.97 -8.93 -0.68
CA GLY A 95 -5.19 -9.69 -1.91
C GLY A 95 -6.16 -9.00 -2.88
N PHE A 96 -7.23 -8.41 -2.37
CA PHE A 96 -8.18 -7.63 -3.16
C PHE A 96 -7.52 -6.40 -3.79
N LEU A 97 -6.73 -5.68 -3.00
CA LEU A 97 -6.04 -4.48 -3.44
C LEU A 97 -4.95 -4.80 -4.47
N ARG A 98 -4.22 -5.91 -4.29
CA ARG A 98 -3.29 -6.46 -5.29
C ARG A 98 -3.99 -6.79 -6.61
N SER A 99 -5.17 -7.41 -6.53
CA SER A 99 -5.97 -7.78 -7.70
C SER A 99 -6.51 -6.55 -8.43
N LEU A 100 -6.97 -5.54 -7.70
CA LEU A 100 -7.49 -4.29 -8.26
C LEU A 100 -6.41 -3.53 -9.03
N ILE A 101 -5.20 -3.43 -8.47
CA ILE A 101 -4.08 -2.75 -9.12
C ILE A 101 -3.68 -3.52 -10.38
N THR A 102 -3.55 -4.84 -10.29
CA THR A 102 -3.21 -5.67 -11.46
C THR A 102 -4.24 -5.50 -12.57
N ALA A 103 -5.53 -5.50 -12.25
CA ALA A 103 -6.60 -5.27 -13.21
C ALA A 103 -6.53 -3.88 -13.84
N PHE A 104 -6.28 -2.84 -13.03
CA PHE A 104 -6.13 -1.47 -13.52
C PHE A 104 -4.98 -1.35 -14.54
N TYR A 105 -3.81 -1.94 -14.24
CA TYR A 105 -2.68 -1.93 -15.17
C TYR A 105 -2.95 -2.72 -16.45
N GLN A 106 -3.69 -3.83 -16.39
CA GLN A 106 -4.08 -4.59 -17.58
C GLN A 106 -5.04 -3.83 -18.51
N THR A 107 -5.81 -2.88 -17.98
CA THR A 107 -6.75 -2.08 -18.79
C THR A 107 -6.09 -0.91 -19.52
N LEU A 108 -4.84 -0.56 -19.20
CA LEU A 108 -4.13 0.50 -19.90
C LEU A 108 -3.59 -0.03 -21.23
N PRO A 109 -3.91 0.62 -22.38
CA PRO A 109 -3.38 0.21 -23.67
C PRO A 109 -1.87 0.46 -23.69
N MET A 110 -1.08 -0.61 -23.55
CA MET A 110 0.39 -0.56 -23.61
C MET A 110 0.88 -1.05 -24.97
N ASP A 111 1.78 -0.27 -25.57
CA ASP A 111 2.45 -0.61 -26.82
C ASP A 111 3.52 -1.69 -26.57
N GLY A 112 3.64 -2.68 -27.46
CA GLY A 112 4.32 -3.96 -27.17
C GLY A 112 5.81 -3.86 -26.81
N ARG A 113 6.50 -2.77 -27.16
CA ARG A 113 7.90 -2.51 -26.74
C ARG A 113 8.03 -1.97 -25.31
N THR A 114 6.99 -1.32 -24.80
CA THR A 114 6.98 -0.73 -23.45
C THR A 114 6.62 -1.76 -22.39
N GLN A 115 5.96 -2.86 -22.80
CA GLN A 115 5.44 -3.91 -21.90
C GLN A 115 6.50 -4.46 -20.93
N GLN A 116 7.70 -4.79 -21.42
CA GLN A 116 8.73 -5.43 -20.59
C GLN A 116 9.32 -4.48 -19.52
N GLN A 117 9.47 -3.19 -19.86
CA GLN A 117 9.89 -2.18 -18.89
C GLN A 117 8.78 -1.85 -17.89
N THR A 118 7.52 -1.82 -18.34
CA THR A 118 6.35 -1.59 -17.48
C THR A 118 6.13 -2.73 -16.48
N GLU A 119 6.41 -3.98 -16.84
CA GLU A 119 6.27 -5.13 -15.93
C GLU A 119 7.20 -5.03 -14.71
N ASN A 120 8.45 -4.60 -14.90
CA ASN A 120 9.40 -4.42 -13.79
C ASN A 120 8.97 -3.27 -12.87
N ILE A 121 8.54 -2.14 -13.46
CA ILE A 121 8.03 -0.98 -12.71
C ILE A 121 6.77 -1.38 -11.93
N HIS A 122 5.87 -2.15 -12.54
CA HIS A 122 4.64 -2.60 -11.91
C HIS A 122 4.90 -3.50 -10.70
N LYS A 123 5.84 -4.45 -10.81
CA LYS A 123 6.25 -5.29 -9.66
C LYS A 123 6.78 -4.44 -8.51
N ASN A 124 7.68 -3.49 -8.79
CA ASN A 124 8.23 -2.64 -7.73
C ASN A 124 7.15 -1.74 -7.08
N MET A 125 6.23 -1.20 -7.88
CA MET A 125 5.09 -0.43 -7.36
C MET A 125 4.17 -1.27 -6.47
N LEU A 126 3.93 -2.53 -6.84
CA LEU A 126 3.10 -3.45 -6.08
C LEU A 126 3.73 -3.78 -4.73
N GLU A 127 5.03 -4.11 -4.71
CA GLU A 127 5.76 -4.39 -3.48
C GLU A 127 5.82 -3.17 -2.55
N SER A 128 6.09 -1.99 -3.11
CA SER A 128 6.08 -0.73 -2.36
C SER A 128 4.72 -0.49 -1.70
N LEU A 129 3.65 -0.78 -2.44
CA LEU A 129 2.29 -0.61 -1.95
C LEU A 129 1.94 -1.62 -0.85
N GLU A 130 2.35 -2.88 -0.96
CA GLU A 130 2.09 -3.89 0.08
C GLU A 130 2.70 -3.46 1.41
N VAL A 131 3.95 -2.98 1.38
CA VAL A 131 4.63 -2.48 2.58
C VAL A 131 3.95 -1.23 3.13
N LEU A 132 3.65 -0.24 2.29
CA LEU A 132 3.01 1.00 2.72
C LEU A 132 1.60 0.76 3.27
N PHE A 133 0.87 -0.19 2.71
CA PHE A 133 -0.43 -0.62 3.20
C PHE A 133 -0.32 -1.22 4.60
N VAL A 134 0.60 -2.18 4.80
CA VAL A 134 0.80 -2.83 6.11
C VAL A 134 1.24 -1.80 7.16
N VAL A 135 2.17 -0.91 6.82
CA VAL A 135 2.62 0.19 7.67
C VAL A 135 1.44 1.12 8.02
N GLY A 136 0.66 1.52 7.02
CA GLY A 136 -0.53 2.35 7.21
C GLY A 136 -1.55 1.70 8.13
N ALA A 137 -1.82 0.40 7.94
CA ALA A 137 -2.75 -0.37 8.77
C ALA A 137 -2.28 -0.46 10.23
N LEU A 138 -0.99 -0.72 10.48
CA LEU A 138 -0.42 -0.75 11.83
C LEU A 138 -0.54 0.61 12.53
N ILE A 139 -0.26 1.70 11.82
CA ILE A 139 -0.43 3.06 12.35
C ILE A 139 -1.91 3.33 12.63
N GLY A 140 -2.81 2.97 11.72
CA GLY A 140 -4.26 3.15 11.89
C GLY A 140 -4.80 2.43 13.12
N VAL A 141 -4.43 1.16 13.31
CA VAL A 141 -4.81 0.37 14.50
C VAL A 141 -4.26 1.02 15.77
N SER A 142 -2.98 1.37 15.79
CA SER A 142 -2.34 1.99 16.96
C SER A 142 -2.95 3.34 17.31
N PHE A 143 -3.28 4.14 16.30
CA PHE A 143 -3.92 5.45 16.48
C PHE A 143 -5.34 5.30 17.03
N ALA A 144 -6.12 4.35 16.50
CA ALA A 144 -7.45 4.06 17.01
C ALA A 144 -7.42 3.52 18.46
N TRP A 145 -6.41 2.74 18.84
CA TRP A 145 -6.17 2.35 20.23
C TRP A 145 -5.93 3.56 21.13
N VAL A 146 -5.04 4.47 20.76
CA VAL A 146 -4.77 5.69 21.52
C VAL A 146 -6.04 6.54 21.68
N ILE A 147 -6.83 6.68 20.62
CA ILE A 147 -8.10 7.40 20.66
C ILE A 147 -9.07 6.72 21.64
N THR A 148 -9.21 5.40 21.55
CA THR A 148 -10.11 4.63 22.44
C THR A 148 -9.68 4.74 23.90
N ASP A 149 -8.39 4.60 24.18
CA ASP A 149 -7.83 4.73 25.54
C ASP A 149 -8.06 6.16 26.10
N LEU A 150 -7.96 7.18 25.24
CA LEU A 150 -8.28 8.57 25.59
C LEU A 150 -9.77 8.73 25.93
N PHE A 151 -10.67 8.17 25.12
CA PHE A 151 -12.12 8.23 25.36
C PHE A 151 -12.55 7.49 26.62
N LEU A 152 -11.89 6.37 26.97
CA LEU A 152 -12.15 5.62 28.20
C LEU A 152 -11.55 6.26 29.46
N GLY A 153 -10.69 7.28 29.32
CA GLY A 153 -10.08 7.98 30.45
C GLY A 153 -9.06 7.15 31.23
N MET A 154 -8.55 6.06 30.67
CA MET A 154 -7.59 5.16 31.32
C MET A 154 -6.16 5.71 31.25
N GLN A 155 -5.85 6.72 32.07
CA GLN A 155 -4.54 7.41 32.09
C GLN A 155 -3.29 6.51 32.05
N PRO A 156 -3.14 5.45 32.87
CA PRO A 156 -1.94 4.63 32.85
C PRO A 156 -1.77 3.82 31.54
N GLN A 157 -2.87 3.52 30.85
CA GLN A 157 -2.86 2.75 29.62
C GLN A 157 -2.45 3.59 28.40
N ILE A 158 -2.79 4.88 28.41
CA ILE A 158 -2.41 5.83 27.36
C ILE A 158 -0.88 5.88 27.16
N ASN A 159 -0.11 5.88 28.25
CA ASN A 159 1.36 5.91 28.16
C ASN A 159 1.92 4.68 27.43
N PHE A 160 1.38 3.49 27.70
CA PHE A 160 1.80 2.25 27.04
C PHE A 160 1.40 2.25 25.55
N SER A 161 0.21 2.77 25.25
CA SER A 161 -0.31 2.94 23.89
C SER A 161 0.59 3.87 23.05
N ILE A 162 1.00 5.01 23.61
CA ILE A 162 1.92 5.97 22.96
C ILE A 162 3.30 5.35 22.73
N ILE A 163 3.85 4.61 23.70
CA ILE A 163 5.15 3.92 23.54
C ILE A 163 5.06 2.87 22.43
N THR A 164 3.97 2.11 22.38
CA THR A 164 3.73 1.09 21.36
C THR A 164 3.63 1.72 19.97
N LEU A 165 2.89 2.83 19.85
CA LEU A 165 2.83 3.62 18.62
C LEU A 165 4.21 4.14 18.21
N GLY A 166 5.00 4.66 19.15
CA GLY A 166 6.36 5.13 18.91
C GLY A 166 7.29 4.02 18.40
N LEU A 167 7.22 2.82 19.00
CA LEU A 167 7.97 1.64 18.55
C LEU A 167 7.53 1.18 17.17
N ALA A 168 6.21 1.18 16.89
CA ALA A 168 5.68 0.83 15.57
C ALA A 168 6.19 1.81 14.50
N LEU A 169 6.15 3.12 14.77
CA LEU A 169 6.67 4.14 13.85
C LEU A 169 8.19 4.00 13.65
N LEU A 170 8.93 3.72 14.72
CA LEU A 170 10.38 3.47 14.64
C LEU A 170 10.68 2.26 13.76
N TRP A 171 9.97 1.15 13.98
CA TRP A 171 10.09 -0.05 13.15
C TRP A 171 9.76 0.22 11.69
N CYS A 172 8.67 0.94 11.42
CA CYS A 172 8.28 1.32 10.06
C CYS A 172 9.38 2.17 9.40
N LYS A 173 9.98 3.11 10.13
CA LYS A 173 11.10 3.91 9.62
C LYS A 173 12.30 3.02 9.26
N ILE A 174 12.65 2.07 10.14
CA ILE A 174 13.76 1.12 9.90
C ILE A 174 13.49 0.30 8.64
N VAL A 175 12.30 -0.30 8.50
CA VAL A 175 11.93 -1.13 7.34
C VAL A 175 11.99 -0.33 6.04
N VAL A 176 11.47 0.90 6.03
CA VAL A 176 11.52 1.78 4.86
C VAL A 176 12.97 2.17 4.53
N SER A 177 13.79 2.50 5.53
CA SER A 177 15.20 2.82 5.32
C SER A 177 16.03 1.64 4.82
N CYS A 178 15.80 0.43 5.35
CA CYS A 178 16.48 -0.78 4.86
C CYS A 178 16.14 -1.08 3.40
N ARG A 179 14.89 -0.84 2.99
CA ARG A 179 14.50 -0.99 1.57
C ARG A 179 15.18 0.03 0.68
N ALA A 180 15.24 1.30 1.09
CA ALA A 180 15.92 2.34 0.32
C ALA A 180 17.41 2.00 0.07
N GLN A 181 18.10 1.42 1.07
CA GLN A 181 19.48 0.97 0.90
C GLN A 181 19.64 -0.23 -0.04
N THR A 182 18.61 -1.07 -0.15
CA THR A 182 18.64 -2.22 -1.06
C THR A 182 18.54 -1.77 -2.52
N GLU A 183 17.74 -0.73 -2.79
CA GLU A 183 17.63 -0.14 -4.14
C GLU A 183 18.95 0.50 -4.61
N GLU A 184 19.68 1.19 -3.73
CA GLU A 184 20.98 1.81 -4.06
C GLU A 184 22.05 0.78 -4.45
N LEU A 185 22.01 -0.42 -3.86
CA LEU A 185 22.96 -1.51 -4.15
C LEU A 185 22.71 -2.15 -5.53
N GLU A 186 21.46 -2.25 -5.96
CA GLU A 186 21.11 -2.83 -7.27
C GLU A 186 21.47 -1.89 -8.44
N GLU A 187 21.40 -0.57 -8.23
CA GLU A 187 21.82 0.42 -9.23
C GLU A 187 23.35 0.39 -9.46
N GLU A 188 24.14 0.11 -8.43
CA GLU A 188 25.61 0.06 -8.53
C GLU A 188 26.10 -1.15 -9.35
N GLU A 189 25.44 -2.31 -9.23
CA GLU A 189 25.80 -3.51 -10.00
C GLU A 189 25.44 -3.39 -11.49
N THR A 190 24.30 -2.76 -11.82
CA THR A 190 23.85 -2.60 -13.21
C THR A 190 24.64 -1.53 -13.96
N GLY A 191 25.07 -0.46 -13.29
CA GLY A 191 25.88 0.61 -13.88
C GLY A 191 27.31 0.18 -14.28
N SER A 192 27.86 -0.87 -13.68
CA SER A 192 29.25 -1.26 -13.92
C SER A 192 29.45 -2.21 -15.13
N GLN A 193 28.37 -2.73 -15.73
CA GLN A 193 28.46 -3.71 -16.83
C GLN A 193 28.46 -3.07 -18.24
N GLU A 194 28.22 -1.75 -18.36
CA GLU A 194 28.15 -1.04 -19.63
C GLU A 194 29.47 -0.33 -20.03
N LYS A 195 30.63 -0.92 -19.72
CA LYS A 195 31.87 -0.52 -20.41
C LYS A 195 31.93 -1.30 -21.73
N PRO A 196 31.69 -0.65 -22.89
CA PRO A 196 31.76 -1.33 -24.17
C PRO A 196 33.16 -1.91 -24.34
N LEU A 197 33.21 -3.23 -24.47
CA LEU A 197 34.40 -3.96 -24.86
C LEU A 197 34.78 -3.44 -26.25
N LEU A 198 35.70 -2.50 -26.27
CA LEU A 198 36.28 -1.90 -27.47
C LEU A 198 37.07 -3.03 -28.15
N VAL A 199 36.40 -3.75 -29.04
CA VAL A 199 37.05 -4.72 -29.94
C VAL A 199 37.85 -3.88 -30.93
N VAL A 200 39.15 -3.78 -30.66
CA VAL A 200 40.17 -3.20 -31.56
C VAL A 200 40.51 -4.21 -32.64
#